data_AF-A0A383VEC7-F1
#
_entry.id   AF-A0A383VEC7-F1
#
_cell.length_a   1.000
_cell.length_b   1.000
_cell.length_c   1.000
_cell.angle_alpha   90.00
_cell.angle_beta   90.00
_cell.angle_gamma   90.00
#
_symmetry.space_group_name_H-M   'P 1'
#
loop_
_entity.id
_entity.type
_entity.pdbx_description
1 polymer ?
#
loop_
_entity_poly.entity_id
_entity_poly.type
_entity_poly.pdbx_seq_one_letter_code
_entity_poly.pdbx_strand_id
1 'polypeptide(L)'
;MDRLSTVLPSLQQLRQLQLEDYDFHDHEITCDAALSGFGALTSLTRLMLHYVATGEPLQHLLASLQELQLMLDDHEGPLQLGHLTALTELSIGLYVTLWEHHVLPPNLLELSAGNLAAAACLLPLTRLEDLTLETIEHDVAPAAAAA
;
A
#
# COMPACT_ATOMS: atom_id res chain seq x y z
N MET A 1 21.63 -6.47 10.25
CA MET A 1 21.68 -5.04 9.91
C MET A 1 22.25 -4.92 8.52
N ASP A 2 21.35 -4.80 7.55
CA ASP A 2 21.55 -5.17 6.16
C ASP A 2 22.44 -4.23 5.37
N ARG A 3 23.10 -4.80 4.35
CA ARG A 3 23.91 -4.07 3.36
C ARG A 3 23.15 -2.90 2.73
N LEU A 4 21.83 -2.99 2.61
CA LEU A 4 20.98 -1.93 2.08
C LEU A 4 21.09 -0.64 2.90
N SER A 5 20.94 -0.69 4.24
CA SER A 5 20.94 0.52 5.08
C SER A 5 22.26 1.30 5.01
N THR A 6 23.37 0.63 4.69
CA THR A 6 24.67 1.30 4.48
C THR A 6 24.79 2.03 3.16
N VAL A 7 24.02 1.62 2.14
CA VAL A 7 24.08 2.20 0.79
C VAL A 7 23.01 3.27 0.60
N LEU A 8 21.85 3.17 1.27
CA LEU A 8 20.73 4.12 1.14
C LEU A 8 21.14 5.60 1.27
N PRO A 9 22.01 6.02 2.22
CA PRO A 9 22.40 7.42 2.34
C PRO A 9 23.15 7.97 1.12
N SER A 10 23.76 7.10 0.31
CA SER A 10 24.45 7.50 -0.92
C SER A 10 23.51 7.64 -2.13
N LEU A 11 22.28 7.12 -2.02
CA LEU A 11 21.29 7.07 -3.09
C LEU A 11 20.27 8.23 -3.03
N GLN A 12 20.71 9.43 -2.65
CA GLN A 12 19.81 10.58 -2.45
C GLN A 12 19.05 11.04 -3.70
N GLN A 13 19.52 10.66 -4.89
CA GLN A 13 18.90 10.96 -6.18
C GLN A 13 17.97 9.83 -6.68
N LEU A 14 17.85 8.72 -5.92
CA LEU A 14 17.00 7.60 -6.28
C LEU A 14 15.53 8.03 -6.23
N ARG A 15 14.83 7.87 -7.35
CA ARG A 15 13.41 8.23 -7.48
C ARG A 15 12.48 7.02 -7.44
N GLN A 16 12.99 5.87 -7.85
CA GLN A 16 12.25 4.62 -7.89
C GLN A 16 13.06 3.54 -7.17
N LEU A 17 12.39 2.80 -6.30
CA LEU A 17 12.93 1.61 -5.65
C LEU A 17 11.92 0.49 -5.79
N GLN A 18 12.41 -0.68 -6.17
CA GLN A 18 11.63 -1.89 -6.29
C GLN A 18 12.38 -2.99 -5.56
N LEU A 19 11.68 -3.67 -4.64
CA LEU A 19 12.20 -4.81 -3.89
C LEU A 19 11.48 -6.05 -4.40
N GLU A 20 11.96 -6.61 -5.52
CA GLU A 20 11.48 -7.88 -6.05
C GLU A 20 11.98 -9.04 -5.19
N ASP A 21 11.15 -10.08 -5.04
CA ASP A 21 11.48 -11.34 -4.36
C ASP A 21 12.00 -11.21 -2.92
N TYR A 22 11.78 -10.05 -2.27
CA TYR A 22 12.05 -9.89 -0.86
C TYR A 22 10.81 -10.28 -0.06
N ASP A 23 10.84 -11.49 0.47
CA ASP A 23 9.75 -12.02 1.27
C ASP A 23 9.85 -11.51 2.72
N PHE A 24 9.03 -10.51 3.07
CA PHE A 24 8.96 -10.01 4.44
C PHE A 24 8.25 -10.99 5.39
N HIS A 25 7.62 -12.03 4.87
CA HIS A 25 6.84 -13.00 5.64
C HIS A 25 7.74 -14.02 6.37
N ASP A 26 8.85 -14.41 5.74
CA ASP A 26 9.79 -15.44 6.24
C ASP A 26 11.01 -14.85 6.99
N HIS A 27 11.09 -13.54 7.14
CA HIS A 27 12.26 -12.86 7.69
C HIS A 27 12.03 -12.42 9.15
N GLU A 28 13.11 -12.40 9.95
CA GLU A 28 13.08 -11.89 11.33
C GLU A 28 12.75 -10.38 11.42
N ILE A 29 12.80 -9.67 10.28
CA ILE A 29 12.60 -8.23 10.17
C ILE A 29 11.35 -7.96 9.35
N THR A 30 10.37 -7.30 9.96
CA THR A 30 9.13 -6.87 9.31
C THR A 30 9.38 -5.83 8.21
N CYS A 31 8.43 -5.68 7.28
CA CYS A 31 8.55 -4.68 6.22
C CYS A 31 8.70 -3.28 6.78
N ASP A 32 7.85 -2.89 7.74
CA ASP A 32 7.93 -1.59 8.39
C ASP A 32 9.29 -1.32 9.05
N ALA A 33 9.91 -2.33 9.66
CA ALA A 33 11.24 -2.20 10.24
C ALA A 33 12.32 -1.97 9.16
N ALA A 34 12.23 -2.62 8.01
CA ALA A 34 13.13 -2.37 6.89
C ALA A 34 12.95 -0.96 6.30
N LEU A 35 11.70 -0.48 6.22
CA LEU A 35 11.36 0.85 5.72
C LEU A 35 11.90 1.98 6.62
N SER A 36 12.15 1.74 7.91
CA SER A 36 12.73 2.75 8.81
C SER A 36 14.07 3.32 8.31
N GLY A 37 14.83 2.55 7.52
CA GLY A 37 16.08 3.00 6.91
C GLY A 37 15.91 3.89 5.67
N PHE A 38 14.69 4.00 5.12
CA PHE A 38 14.44 4.67 3.84
C PHE A 38 14.33 6.18 3.99
N GLY A 39 14.31 6.72 5.22
CA GLY A 39 14.30 8.16 5.51
C GLY A 39 15.41 8.95 4.79
N ALA A 40 16.50 8.31 4.38
CA ALA A 40 17.58 8.93 3.62
C ALA A 40 17.27 9.13 2.12
N LEU A 41 16.27 8.45 1.57
CA LEU A 41 15.88 8.49 0.16
C LEU A 41 14.90 9.64 -0.10
N THR A 42 15.31 10.87 0.16
CA THR A 42 14.43 12.06 0.11
C THR A 42 13.87 12.38 -1.28
N SER A 43 14.45 11.85 -2.34
CA SER A 43 13.96 12.00 -3.72
C SER A 43 13.06 10.85 -4.18
N LEU A 44 12.78 9.86 -3.33
CA LEU A 44 11.98 8.70 -3.70
C LEU A 44 10.52 9.11 -3.88
N THR A 45 10.01 8.86 -5.08
CA THR A 45 8.61 9.13 -5.46
C THR A 45 7.85 7.85 -5.76
N ARG A 46 8.55 6.78 -6.14
CA ARG A 46 7.95 5.49 -6.48
C ARG A 46 8.55 4.37 -5.65
N LEU A 47 7.70 3.58 -5.01
CA LEU A 47 8.10 2.40 -4.25
C LEU A 47 7.24 1.20 -4.62
N MET A 48 7.88 0.07 -4.85
CA MET A 48 7.22 -1.20 -5.08
C MET A 48 7.74 -2.25 -4.10
N LEU A 49 6.80 -2.81 -3.32
CA LEU A 49 7.05 -3.80 -2.28
C LEU A 49 6.25 -5.06 -2.60
N HIS A 50 6.95 -6.19 -2.64
CA HIS A 50 6.34 -7.51 -2.83
C HIS A 50 6.22 -8.22 -1.48
N TYR A 51 5.22 -9.10 -1.35
CA TYR A 51 5.01 -9.98 -0.18
C TYR A 51 5.04 -9.24 1.17
N VAL A 52 4.23 -8.18 1.28
CA VAL A 52 4.06 -7.45 2.54
C VAL A 52 2.92 -8.10 3.33
N ALA A 53 3.20 -8.46 4.59
CA ALA A 53 2.17 -9.00 5.47
C ALA A 53 1.08 -7.96 5.74
N THR A 54 -0.18 -8.36 5.65
CA THR A 54 -1.32 -7.47 5.91
C THR A 54 -1.40 -7.12 7.40
N GLY A 55 -1.84 -5.88 7.69
CA GLY A 55 -1.90 -5.37 9.06
C GLY A 55 -0.57 -4.85 9.60
N GLU A 56 0.52 -4.94 8.83
CA GLU A 56 1.71 -4.17 9.15
C GLU A 56 1.41 -2.66 9.10
N PRO A 57 1.89 -1.88 10.08
CA PRO A 57 1.53 -0.47 10.21
C PRO A 57 2.06 0.42 9.07
N LEU A 58 3.08 -0.03 8.33
CA LEU A 58 3.75 0.68 7.22
C LEU A 58 3.96 2.19 7.48
N GLN A 59 4.21 2.56 8.74
CA GLN A 59 4.31 3.92 9.24
C GLN A 59 5.61 4.61 8.81
N HIS A 60 6.62 3.82 8.42
CA HIS A 60 7.90 4.33 7.94
C HIS A 60 7.93 4.58 6.43
N LEU A 61 6.80 4.43 5.73
CA LEU A 61 6.68 4.86 4.34
C LEU A 61 6.93 6.37 4.23
N LEU A 62 7.64 6.76 3.17
CA LEU A 62 8.01 8.15 2.98
C LEU A 62 6.80 8.98 2.56
N ALA A 63 6.52 10.05 3.30
CA ALA A 63 5.43 10.96 2.99
C ALA A 63 5.57 11.67 1.62
N SER A 64 6.74 11.59 0.97
CA SER A 64 7.01 12.11 -0.38
C SER A 64 6.60 11.16 -1.51
N LEU A 65 6.21 9.92 -1.20
CA LEU A 65 5.80 8.95 -2.22
C LEU A 65 4.57 9.45 -2.97
N GLN A 66 4.64 9.34 -4.28
CA GLN A 66 3.58 9.65 -5.24
C GLN A 66 2.94 8.37 -5.77
N GLU A 67 3.75 7.32 -5.93
CA GLU A 67 3.34 6.02 -6.46
C GLU A 67 3.76 4.91 -5.48
N LEU A 68 2.80 4.05 -5.12
CA LEU A 68 3.04 2.91 -4.25
C LEU A 68 2.37 1.67 -4.82
N GLN A 69 3.17 0.62 -5.00
CA GLN A 69 2.69 -0.70 -5.34
C GLN A 69 2.99 -1.66 -4.18
N LEU A 70 1.93 -2.25 -3.63
CA LEU A 70 1.98 -3.25 -2.58
C LEU A 70 1.42 -4.57 -3.12
N MET A 71 2.22 -5.63 -3.08
CA MET A 71 1.73 -6.99 -3.23
C MET A 71 1.55 -7.56 -1.82
N LEU A 72 0.32 -7.57 -1.34
CA LEU A 72 0.00 -8.08 -0.01
C LEU A 72 -0.26 -9.59 -0.09
N ASP A 73 0.17 -10.31 0.94
CA ASP A 73 -0.22 -11.71 1.11
C ASP A 73 -1.63 -11.81 1.72
N ASP A 74 -2.35 -12.87 1.35
CA ASP A 74 -3.81 -12.97 1.26
C ASP A 74 -4.53 -13.00 2.63
N HIS A 75 -4.53 -11.88 3.39
CA HIS A 75 -4.98 -11.86 4.79
C HIS A 75 -5.75 -10.58 5.20
N GLU A 76 -6.60 -10.69 6.22
CA GLU A 76 -7.61 -9.69 6.65
C GLU A 76 -7.04 -8.55 7.54
N GLY A 77 -5.83 -8.09 7.27
CA GLY A 77 -5.20 -7.02 8.07
C GLY A 77 -5.64 -5.60 7.67
N PRO A 78 -5.65 -4.63 8.61
CA PRO A 78 -5.95 -3.24 8.28
C PRO A 78 -4.83 -2.58 7.47
N LEU A 79 -5.17 -2.00 6.32
CA LEU A 79 -4.29 -1.13 5.55
C LEU A 79 -4.44 0.33 6.01
N GLN A 80 -3.38 0.92 6.57
CA GLN A 80 -3.39 2.27 7.18
C GLN A 80 -2.42 3.23 6.47
N LEU A 81 -2.80 3.68 5.27
CA LEU A 81 -1.96 4.52 4.41
C LEU A 81 -2.37 6.01 4.40
N GLY A 82 -3.31 6.42 5.25
CA GLY A 82 -3.85 7.79 5.28
C GLY A 82 -2.81 8.90 5.50
N HIS A 83 -1.64 8.56 6.05
CA HIS A 83 -0.53 9.51 6.27
C HIS A 83 0.21 9.89 4.97
N LEU A 84 0.07 9.10 3.89
CA LEU A 84 0.75 9.32 2.61
C LEU A 84 0.03 10.37 1.76
N THR A 85 -0.05 11.59 2.26
CA THR A 85 -0.82 12.67 1.64
C THR A 85 -0.33 13.11 0.26
N ALA A 86 0.91 12.77 -0.13
CA ALA A 86 1.42 13.03 -1.47
C ALA A 86 1.10 11.91 -2.48
N LEU A 87 0.56 10.78 -2.02
CA LEU A 87 0.30 9.62 -2.87
C LEU A 87 -0.87 9.89 -3.81
N THR A 88 -0.61 9.69 -5.10
CA THR A 88 -1.58 9.85 -6.18
C THR A 88 -1.94 8.52 -6.82
N GLU A 89 -1.04 7.53 -6.80
CA GLU A 89 -1.26 6.20 -7.37
C GLU A 89 -1.02 5.13 -6.30
N LEU A 90 -2.01 4.26 -6.11
CA LEU A 90 -1.93 3.10 -5.23
C LEU A 90 -2.37 1.83 -5.97
N SER A 91 -1.48 0.86 -6.06
CA SER A 91 -1.79 -0.49 -6.52
C SER A 91 -1.60 -1.47 -5.37
N ILE A 92 -2.67 -2.11 -4.93
CA ILE A 92 -2.67 -3.09 -3.83
C ILE A 92 -3.16 -4.43 -4.35
N GLY A 93 -2.21 -5.30 -4.74
CA GLY A 93 -2.34 -6.72 -5.11
C GLY A 93 -3.67 -7.26 -5.69
N LEU A 94 -3.55 -8.11 -6.71
CA LEU A 94 -4.70 -8.73 -7.41
C LEU A 94 -5.73 -9.45 -6.54
N TYR A 95 -5.37 -9.87 -5.34
CA TYR A 95 -6.22 -10.66 -4.45
C TYR A 95 -6.69 -9.87 -3.21
N VAL A 96 -6.26 -8.62 -3.08
CA VAL A 96 -6.56 -7.81 -1.91
C VAL A 96 -8.00 -7.31 -1.98
N THR A 97 -8.78 -7.64 -0.95
CA THR A 97 -10.11 -7.07 -0.75
C THR A 97 -10.02 -5.82 0.13
N LEU A 98 -10.55 -4.70 -0.33
CA LEU A 98 -10.68 -3.46 0.43
C LEU A 98 -11.91 -3.47 1.35
N TRP A 99 -11.71 -3.18 2.63
CA TRP A 99 -12.74 -3.18 3.68
C TRP A 99 -12.94 -1.80 4.30
N GLU A 100 -14.03 -1.62 5.06
CA GLU A 100 -14.38 -0.34 5.69
C GLU A 100 -13.31 0.19 6.66
N HIS A 101 -12.55 -0.70 7.31
CA HIS A 101 -11.51 -0.32 8.27
C HIS A 101 -10.19 0.09 7.60
N HIS A 102 -10.09 -0.03 6.26
CA HIS A 102 -8.92 0.43 5.52
C HIS A 102 -8.95 1.95 5.36
N VAL A 103 -7.81 2.58 5.66
CA VAL A 103 -7.63 4.02 5.57
C VAL A 103 -6.71 4.32 4.41
N LEU A 104 -7.29 4.78 3.31
CA LEU A 104 -6.59 5.10 2.08
C LEU A 104 -6.13 6.58 2.08
N PRO A 105 -5.05 6.91 1.35
CA PRO A 105 -4.58 8.29 1.23
C PRO A 105 -5.61 9.18 0.53
N PRO A 106 -5.92 10.38 1.05
CA PRO A 106 -7.05 11.19 0.57
C PRO A 106 -6.83 11.85 -0.80
N ASN A 107 -5.59 11.90 -1.30
CA ASN A 107 -5.22 12.57 -2.55
C ASN A 107 -5.02 11.59 -3.72
N LEU A 108 -5.45 10.34 -3.57
CA LEU A 108 -5.39 9.36 -4.65
C LEU A 108 -6.19 9.82 -5.87
N LEU A 109 -5.55 9.70 -7.03
CA LEU A 109 -6.12 9.85 -8.35
C LEU A 109 -6.38 8.47 -8.96
N GLU A 110 -5.51 7.51 -8.70
CA GLU A 110 -5.58 6.16 -9.24
C GLU A 110 -5.51 5.12 -8.12
N LEU A 111 -6.45 4.17 -8.14
CA LEU A 111 -6.50 3.04 -7.22
C LEU A 111 -6.71 1.74 -8.00
N SER A 112 -5.77 0.80 -7.87
CA SER A 112 -5.95 -0.59 -8.29
C SER A 112 -5.99 -1.52 -7.10
N ALA A 113 -7.00 -2.39 -7.03
CA ALA A 113 -7.16 -3.41 -6.01
C ALA A 113 -7.74 -4.71 -6.58
N GLY A 114 -7.66 -5.80 -5.82
CA GLY A 114 -8.36 -7.04 -6.16
C GLY A 114 -9.88 -6.85 -6.11
N ASN A 115 -10.43 -6.70 -4.90
CA ASN A 115 -11.86 -6.58 -4.66
C ASN A 115 -12.20 -5.41 -3.72
N LEU A 116 -13.48 -5.08 -3.62
CA LEU A 116 -14.03 -4.09 -2.69
C LEU A 116 -15.22 -4.69 -1.93
N ALA A 117 -15.03 -5.01 -0.66
CA ALA A 117 -16.10 -5.51 0.20
C ALA A 117 -17.01 -4.37 0.70
N ALA A 118 -16.46 -3.17 0.89
CA ALA A 118 -17.22 -2.02 1.36
C ALA A 118 -16.78 -0.72 0.69
N ALA A 119 -17.70 -0.03 0.02
CA ALA A 119 -17.44 1.26 -0.61
C ALA A 119 -17.11 2.40 0.39
N ALA A 120 -17.32 2.18 1.69
CA ALA A 120 -17.06 3.16 2.74
C ALA A 120 -15.60 3.65 2.75
N CYS A 121 -14.63 2.80 2.43
CA CYS A 121 -13.21 3.17 2.38
C CYS A 121 -12.86 4.10 1.19
N LEU A 122 -13.74 4.18 0.18
CA LEU A 122 -13.58 5.08 -0.96
C LEU A 122 -14.18 6.46 -0.72
N LEU A 123 -15.06 6.62 0.28
CA LEU A 123 -15.72 7.91 0.58
C LEU A 123 -14.75 9.09 0.77
N PRO A 124 -13.57 8.92 1.39
CA PRO A 124 -12.60 10.02 1.52
C PRO A 124 -11.91 10.41 0.20
N LEU A 125 -11.95 9.55 -0.83
CA LEU A 125 -11.18 9.69 -2.08
C LEU A 125 -11.89 10.60 -3.09
N THR A 126 -12.15 11.85 -2.69
CA THR A 126 -12.89 12.83 -3.51
C THR A 126 -12.22 13.23 -4.83
N ARG A 127 -10.95 12.85 -5.01
CA ARG A 127 -10.13 13.16 -6.18
C ARG A 127 -9.86 11.94 -7.06
N LEU A 128 -10.42 10.78 -6.73
CA LEU A 128 -10.19 9.56 -7.48
C LEU A 128 -10.74 9.70 -8.90
N GLU A 129 -9.87 9.57 -9.88
CA GLU A 129 -10.17 9.64 -11.31
C GLU A 129 -10.33 8.24 -11.89
N ASP A 130 -9.45 7.31 -11.48
CA ASP A 130 -9.44 5.93 -11.97
C ASP A 130 -9.50 4.91 -10.83
N LEU A 131 -10.42 3.95 -10.96
CA LEU A 131 -10.58 2.80 -10.06
C LEU A 131 -10.55 1.51 -10.88
N THR A 132 -9.58 0.65 -10.61
CA THR A 132 -9.45 -0.68 -11.20
C THR A 132 -9.67 -1.75 -10.14
N LEU A 133 -10.57 -2.68 -10.43
CA LEU A 133 -10.83 -3.87 -9.61
C LEU A 133 -10.56 -5.12 -10.44
N GLU A 134 -9.62 -5.95 -10.00
CA GLU A 134 -9.08 -7.06 -10.81
C GLU A 134 -9.76 -8.39 -10.52
N THR A 135 -10.24 -8.61 -9.30
CA THR A 135 -10.95 -9.82 -8.85
C THR A 135 -12.24 -9.43 -8.12
N ILE A 136 -13.31 -9.21 -8.88
CA ILE A 136 -14.62 -8.97 -8.27
C ILE A 136 -15.21 -10.32 -7.82
N GLU A 137 -14.88 -10.76 -6.62
CA GLU A 137 -15.54 -11.92 -6.01
C GLU A 137 -16.99 -11.55 -5.65
N HIS A 138 -17.95 -12.34 -6.13
CA HIS A 138 -19.39 -12.09 -6.07
C HIS A 138 -20.06 -12.31 -4.70
N ASP A 139 -19.33 -12.21 -3.58
CA ASP A 139 -19.97 -12.23 -2.26
C ASP A 139 -20.41 -10.81 -1.85
N VAL A 140 -21.28 -10.24 -2.69
CA VAL A 140 -22.00 -9.02 -2.38
C VAL A 140 -22.95 -9.37 -1.24
N ALA A 141 -22.68 -8.83 -0.05
CA ALA A 141 -23.59 -8.93 1.09
C ALA A 141 -25.03 -8.67 0.60
N PRO A 142 -26.00 -9.55 0.94
CA PRO A 142 -27.35 -9.42 0.43
C PRO A 142 -27.87 -8.03 0.79
N ALA A 143 -28.30 -7.29 -0.23
CA ALA A 143 -28.92 -5.98 -0.06
C ALA A 143 -29.92 -6.09 1.08
N ALA A 144 -29.63 -5.40 2.19
CA ALA A 144 -30.47 -5.41 3.36
C ALA A 144 -31.89 -5.09 2.91
N ALA A 145 -32.77 -6.08 3.01
CA ALA A 145 -34.18 -5.91 2.75
C ALA A 145 -34.68 -4.86 3.72
N ALA A 146 -34.99 -3.67 3.21
CA ALA A 146 -35.72 -2.65 3.93
C ALA A 146 -37.06 -3.28 4.38
N ALA A 147 -37.21 -3.44 5.69
CA ALA A 147 -38.46 -3.77 6.36
C ALA A 147 -38.95 -2.53 7.11
#